data_AF-A0A844Y4S2-F1
#
_entry.id   AF-A0A844Y4S2-F1
#
_cell.length_a   1.000
_cell.length_b   1.000
_cell.length_c   1.000
_cell.angle_alpha   90.00
_cell.angle_beta   90.00
_cell.angle_gamma   90.00
#
_symmetry.space_group_name_H-M   'P 1'
#
loop_
_entity.id
_entity.type
_entity.pdbx_description
1 polymer ?
#
loop_
_entity_poly.entity_id
_entity_poly.type
_entity_poly.pdbx_seq_one_letter_code
_entity_poly.pdbx_strand_id
1 'polypeptide(L)'
;MPILSRFTAAAVAGCLLSAPLQAGDTRASLQYDPKELATPEGAAAVYKRLRLSAKRACEVPSAIQKRQEFECRREIEDDLVAQVDSPVILAIHENAERQLRMAQAN
;
A
#
# COMPACT_ATOMS: atom_id res chain seq x y z
N MET A 1 -20.46 47.92 46.44
CA MET A 1 -19.09 48.32 46.07
C MET A 1 -18.32 47.05 45.71
N PRO A 2 -18.10 46.75 44.42
CA PRO A 2 -17.62 45.44 43.97
C PRO A 2 -16.09 45.32 44.05
N ILE A 3 -15.64 44.16 44.54
CA ILE A 3 -14.25 43.76 44.68
C ILE A 3 -13.80 43.08 43.38
N LEU A 4 -12.66 43.54 42.88
CA LEU A 4 -11.87 42.97 41.78
C LEU A 4 -11.64 41.46 41.97
N SER A 5 -11.79 40.66 40.91
CA SER A 5 -10.71 39.72 40.55
C SER A 5 -10.90 39.14 39.16
N ARG A 6 -9.91 39.40 38.30
CA ARG A 6 -9.67 38.74 37.03
C ARG A 6 -8.98 37.41 37.32
N PHE A 7 -9.54 36.29 36.87
CA PHE A 7 -8.77 35.08 36.62
C PHE A 7 -9.18 34.47 35.29
N THR A 8 -8.47 34.91 34.24
CA THR A 8 -8.26 34.18 32.99
C THR A 8 -7.58 32.86 33.31
N ALA A 9 -8.34 31.76 33.28
CA ALA A 9 -7.79 30.40 33.23
C ALA A 9 -7.86 29.92 31.77
N ALA A 10 -6.82 30.24 31.01
CA ALA A 10 -6.56 29.61 29.71
C ALA A 10 -6.09 28.17 29.97
N ALA A 11 -7.00 27.21 29.86
CA ALA A 11 -6.67 25.80 29.89
C ALA A 11 -6.04 25.39 28.56
N VAL A 12 -4.71 25.45 28.49
CA VAL A 12 -3.89 24.91 27.39
C VAL A 12 -3.10 23.72 27.94
N ALA A 13 -3.56 22.51 27.66
CA ALA A 13 -2.81 21.24 27.75
C ALA A 13 -3.83 20.14 27.42
N GLY A 14 -3.83 19.50 26.26
CA GLY A 14 -2.70 18.89 25.59
C GLY A 14 -3.31 17.73 24.81
N CYS A 15 -3.94 18.03 23.67
CA CYS A 15 -4.23 17.00 22.70
C CYS A 15 -2.88 16.49 22.22
N LEU A 16 -2.46 15.34 22.76
CA LEU A 16 -1.52 14.45 22.09
C LEU A 16 -2.16 14.17 20.73
N LEU A 17 -1.77 14.97 19.73
CA LEU A 17 -1.98 14.68 18.33
C LEU A 17 -1.28 13.35 18.09
N SER A 18 -2.02 12.26 18.26
CA SER A 18 -1.83 11.05 17.49
C SER A 18 -1.88 11.50 16.04
N ALA A 19 -0.74 11.93 15.49
CA ALA A 19 -0.61 12.09 14.07
C ALA A 19 -0.91 10.70 13.51
N PRO A 20 -2.02 10.50 12.78
CA PRO A 20 -2.11 9.30 11.98
C PRO A 20 -0.86 9.35 11.11
N LEU A 21 -0.03 8.30 11.19
CA LEU A 21 0.95 8.04 10.15
C LEU A 21 0.16 8.18 8.87
N GLN A 22 0.41 9.25 8.12
CA GLN A 22 -0.20 9.44 6.82
C GLN A 22 0.29 8.25 6.02
N ALA A 23 -0.58 7.25 5.89
CA ALA A 23 -0.57 6.33 4.78
C ALA A 23 -0.51 7.24 3.56
N GLY A 24 0.70 7.46 3.06
CA GLY A 24 0.89 8.17 1.81
C GLY A 24 0.03 7.41 0.83
N ASP A 25 -1.02 8.07 0.35
CA ASP A 25 -1.93 7.59 -0.69
C ASP A 25 -1.08 7.31 -1.94
N THR A 26 -0.36 6.21 -1.92
CA THR A 26 0.53 5.79 -2.98
C THR A 26 -0.35 5.07 -3.97
N ARG A 27 -1.24 5.84 -4.60
CA ARG A 27 -2.23 5.32 -5.53
C ARG A 27 -1.51 4.93 -6.81
N ALA A 28 -1.03 3.69 -6.85
CA ALA A 28 -0.64 3.08 -8.10
C ALA A 28 -1.91 2.86 -8.94
N SER A 29 -1.82 3.20 -10.22
CA SER A 29 -2.87 2.92 -11.21
C SER A 29 -2.28 2.03 -12.30
N LEU A 30 -3.07 1.06 -12.76
CA LEU A 30 -2.69 0.14 -13.81
C LEU A 30 -3.57 0.34 -15.04
N GLN A 31 -2.95 0.67 -16.17
CA GLN A 31 -3.64 0.67 -17.46
C GLN A 31 -3.38 -0.65 -18.19
N TYR A 32 -4.45 -1.28 -18.68
CA TYR A 32 -4.40 -2.52 -19.47
C TYR A 32 -5.63 -2.62 -20.37
N ASP A 33 -5.53 -3.40 -21.46
CA ASP A 33 -6.68 -3.78 -22.27
C ASP A 33 -7.30 -5.07 -21.69
N PRO A 34 -8.61 -5.12 -21.42
CA PRO A 34 -9.27 -6.33 -20.94
C PRO A 34 -9.03 -7.57 -21.80
N LYS A 35 -8.77 -7.41 -23.11
CA LYS A 35 -8.43 -8.51 -24.02
C LYS A 35 -7.12 -9.20 -23.66
N GLU A 36 -6.19 -8.51 -22.99
CA GLU A 36 -4.96 -9.12 -22.50
C GLU A 36 -5.26 -10.20 -21.45
N LEU A 37 -6.37 -10.10 -20.70
CA LEU A 37 -6.76 -11.10 -19.72
C LEU A 37 -7.36 -12.37 -20.34
N ALA A 38 -7.66 -12.35 -21.65
CA ALA A 38 -8.25 -13.49 -22.34
C ALA A 38 -7.23 -14.61 -22.65
N THR A 39 -5.93 -14.32 -22.56
CA THR A 39 -4.87 -15.32 -22.77
C THR A 39 -3.97 -15.45 -21.54
N PRO A 40 -3.40 -16.64 -21.28
CA PRO A 40 -2.44 -16.82 -20.20
C PRO A 40 -1.24 -15.88 -20.29
N GLU A 41 -0.73 -15.64 -21.50
CA GLU A 41 0.43 -14.80 -21.75
C GLU A 41 0.13 -13.32 -21.48
N GLY A 42 -1.06 -12.85 -21.89
CA GLY A 42 -1.48 -11.48 -21.66
C GLY A 42 -1.77 -11.23 -20.18
N ALA A 43 -2.42 -12.16 -19.48
CA ALA A 43 -2.64 -12.07 -18.03
C ALA A 43 -1.31 -12.03 -17.26
N ALA A 44 -0.34 -12.85 -17.65
CA ALA A 44 1.02 -12.80 -17.09
C ALA A 44 1.72 -11.45 -17.35
N ALA A 45 1.54 -10.88 -18.55
CA ALA A 45 2.09 -9.57 -18.88
C ALA A 45 1.45 -8.44 -18.06
N VAL A 46 0.12 -8.46 -17.89
CA VAL A 46 -0.62 -7.52 -17.03
C VAL A 46 -0.11 -7.63 -15.59
N TYR A 47 -0.01 -8.85 -15.05
CA TYR A 47 0.48 -9.07 -13.69
C TYR A 47 1.93 -8.60 -13.51
N LYS A 48 2.79 -8.78 -14.51
CA LYS A 48 4.16 -8.25 -14.48
C LYS A 48 4.17 -6.71 -14.40
N ARG A 49 3.30 -6.03 -15.17
CA ARG A 49 3.18 -4.56 -15.11
C ARG A 49 2.67 -4.09 -13.76
N LEU A 50 1.69 -4.79 -13.20
CA LEU A 50 1.17 -4.57 -11.85
C LEU A 50 2.30 -4.56 -10.81
N ARG A 51 3.12 -5.62 -10.77
CA ARG A 51 4.25 -5.72 -9.83
C ARG A 51 5.31 -4.64 -10.03
N LEU A 52 5.54 -4.23 -11.28
CA LEU A 52 6.45 -3.12 -11.58
C LEU A 52 5.90 -1.79 -11.06
N SER A 53 4.60 -1.54 -11.23
CA SER A 53 3.93 -0.36 -10.67
C SER A 53 4.03 -0.33 -9.15
N ALA A 54 3.74 -1.46 -8.49
CA ALA A 54 3.86 -1.58 -7.04
C ALA A 54 5.30 -1.37 -6.54
N LYS A 55 6.28 -1.94 -7.25
CA LYS A 55 7.70 -1.73 -6.92
C LYS A 55 8.09 -0.24 -7.02
N ARG A 56 7.69 0.46 -8.09
CA ARG A 56 8.01 1.89 -8.27
C ARG A 56 7.32 2.77 -7.24
N ALA A 57 6.08 2.44 -6.88
CA ALA A 57 5.33 3.11 -5.82
C ALA A 57 6.06 3.04 -4.47
N CYS A 58 6.70 1.91 -4.19
CA CYS A 58 7.36 1.65 -2.91
C CYS A 58 8.87 1.83 -2.92
N GLU A 59 9.46 2.37 -4.00
CA GLU A 59 10.91 2.48 -4.14
C GLU A 59 11.48 3.46 -3.09
N VAL A 60 12.15 2.92 -2.08
CA VAL A 60 12.86 3.68 -1.05
C VAL A 60 14.37 3.59 -1.27
N PRO A 61 15.11 4.71 -1.24
CA PRO A 61 16.54 4.74 -1.55
C PRO A 61 17.45 4.09 -0.49
N SER A 62 16.91 3.57 0.62
CA SER A 62 17.68 3.05 1.74
C SER A 62 17.54 1.54 1.93
N ALA A 63 18.67 0.84 1.97
CA ALA A 63 18.74 -0.60 2.24
C ALA A 63 18.22 -1.01 3.64
N ILE A 64 18.12 -0.06 4.58
CA ILE A 64 17.63 -0.30 5.95
C ILE A 64 16.11 -0.49 5.95
N GLN A 65 15.40 -0.06 4.90
CA GLN A 65 13.94 -0.10 4.81
C GLN A 65 13.39 -1.26 3.96
N LYS A 66 14.19 -2.30 3.67
CA LYS A 66 13.76 -3.43 2.82
C LYS A 66 12.47 -4.12 3.31
N ARG A 67 12.27 -4.22 4.63
CA ARG A 67 11.04 -4.79 5.19
C ARG A 67 9.83 -3.90 4.90
N GLN A 68 9.98 -2.59 5.08
CA GLN A 68 8.94 -1.61 4.80
C GLN A 68 8.63 -1.53 3.30
N GLU A 69 9.65 -1.61 2.43
CA GLU A 69 9.48 -1.73 0.99
C GLU A 69 8.69 -2.98 0.61
N PHE A 70 8.97 -4.11 1.28
CA PHE A 70 8.26 -5.37 1.05
C PHE A 70 6.79 -5.29 1.47
N GLU A 71 6.52 -4.75 2.66
CA GLU A 71 5.16 -4.57 3.18
C GLU A 71 4.36 -3.61 2.29
N CYS A 72 4.94 -2.44 1.95
CA CYS A 72 4.35 -1.49 1.00
C CYS A 72 4.04 -2.15 -0.35
N ARG A 73 5.00 -2.89 -0.92
CA ARG A 73 4.79 -3.51 -2.24
C ARG A 73 3.66 -4.54 -2.20
N ARG A 74 3.55 -5.33 -1.13
CA ARG A 74 2.45 -6.30 -0.99
C ARG A 74 1.09 -5.60 -0.90
N GLU A 75 0.98 -4.56 -0.08
CA GLU A 75 -0.26 -3.78 0.02
C GLU A 75 -0.68 -3.18 -1.33
N ILE A 76 0.26 -2.58 -2.08
CA ILE A 76 -0.04 -2.03 -3.41
C ILE A 76 -0.34 -3.13 -4.44
N GLU A 77 0.32 -4.29 -4.37
CA GLU A 77 0.00 -5.43 -5.22
C GLU A 77 -1.44 -5.92 -4.95
N ASP A 78 -1.84 -6.07 -3.68
CA ASP A 78 -3.19 -6.47 -3.26
C ASP A 78 -4.25 -5.47 -3.77
N ASP A 79 -4.02 -4.17 -3.58
CA ASP A 79 -4.92 -3.11 -4.04
C ASP A 79 -5.09 -3.12 -5.57
N LEU A 80 -3.99 -3.30 -6.32
CA LEU A 80 -4.05 -3.36 -7.77
C LEU A 80 -4.73 -4.64 -8.28
N VAL A 81 -4.55 -5.77 -7.60
CA VAL A 81 -5.26 -7.02 -7.92
C VAL A 81 -6.77 -6.82 -7.70
N ALA A 82 -7.16 -6.20 -6.60
CA ALA A 82 -8.55 -5.87 -6.32
C ALA A 82 -9.16 -4.90 -7.35
N GLN A 83 -8.39 -3.91 -7.81
CA GLN A 83 -8.82 -2.98 -8.87
C GLN A 83 -9.04 -3.66 -10.23
N VAL A 84 -8.23 -4.66 -10.55
CA VAL A 84 -8.34 -5.41 -11.82
C VAL A 84 -9.55 -6.35 -11.81
N ASP A 85 -9.96 -6.83 -10.64
CA ASP A 85 -11.13 -7.70 -10.41
C ASP A 85 -11.21 -8.88 -11.40
N SER A 86 -10.10 -9.62 -11.53
CA SER A 86 -10.00 -10.75 -12.45
C SER A 86 -9.59 -12.03 -11.72
N PRO A 87 -10.36 -13.13 -11.85
CA PRO A 87 -10.02 -14.40 -11.20
C PRO A 87 -8.68 -14.97 -11.70
N VAL A 88 -8.30 -14.69 -12.95
CA VAL A 88 -7.02 -15.13 -13.53
C VAL A 88 -5.86 -14.40 -12.85
N ILE A 89 -5.97 -13.09 -12.66
CA ILE A 89 -4.94 -12.27 -12.00
C ILE A 89 -4.83 -12.64 -10.53
N LEU A 90 -5.96 -12.85 -9.84
CA LEU A 90 -5.98 -13.33 -8.46
C LEU A 90 -5.26 -14.68 -8.32
N ALA A 91 -5.54 -15.65 -9.20
CA ALA A 91 -4.88 -16.95 -9.15
C ALA A 91 -3.36 -16.87 -9.36
N ILE A 92 -2.90 -16.00 -10.28
CA ILE A 92 -1.47 -15.76 -10.49
C ILE A 92 -0.85 -15.13 -9.23
N HIS A 93 -1.54 -14.17 -8.62
CA HIS A 93 -1.10 -13.49 -7.41
C HIS A 93 -0.95 -14.44 -6.22
N GLU A 94 -1.99 -15.25 -5.93
CA GLU A 94 -1.96 -16.23 -4.84
C GLU A 94 -0.85 -17.28 -5.00
N ASN A 95 -0.58 -17.70 -6.24
CA ASN A 95 0.51 -18.62 -6.52
C ASN A 95 1.88 -17.99 -6.22
N ALA A 96 2.08 -16.72 -6.61
CA ALA A 96 3.29 -15.98 -6.28
C ALA A 96 3.49 -15.83 -4.76
N GLU A 97 2.44 -15.48 -4.02
CA GLU A 97 2.46 -15.38 -2.56
C GLU A 97 2.74 -16.71 -1.87
N ARG A 98 2.24 -17.81 -2.42
CA ARG A 98 2.55 -19.16 -1.93
C ARG A 98 4.03 -19.50 -2.11
N GLN A 99 4.60 -19.20 -3.28
CA GLN A 99 6.02 -19.43 -3.56
C GLN A 99 6.92 -18.61 -2.63
N LEU A 100 6.56 -17.34 -2.38
CA LEU A 100 7.30 -16.49 -1.44
C LEU A 100 7.29 -17.05 -0.01
N ARG A 101 6.14 -17.50 0.48
CA ARG A 101 6.03 -18.13 1.81
C ARG A 101 6.87 -19.40 1.92
N MET A 102 6.90 -20.22 0.88
CA MET A 102 7.74 -21.43 0.84
C MET A 102 9.23 -21.09 0.85
N ALA A 103 9.64 -20.03 0.15
CA ALA A 103 11.02 -19.58 0.13
C ALA A 103 11.50 -19.05 1.49
N GLN A 104 10.59 -18.53 2.33
CA GLN A 104 10.91 -18.00 3.67
C GLN A 104 10.93 -19.08 4.76
N ALA A 105 10.44 -20.29 4.48
CA ALA A 105 10.41 -21.40 5.43
C ALA A 105 11.68 -22.27 5.40
N ASN A 106 12.60 -22.02 4.45
CA ASN A 106 13.89 -22.69 4.30
C ASN A 106 15.03 -21.76 4.74
#